data_AF-A0A960K540-F1
#
_entry.id   AF-A0A960K540-F1
#
_cell.length_a   1.000
_cell.length_b   1.000
_cell.length_c   1.000
_cell.angle_alpha   90.00
_cell.angle_beta   90.00
_cell.angle_gamma   90.00
#
_symmetry.space_group_name_H-M   'P 1'
#
loop_
_entity.id
_entity.type
_entity.pdbx_description
1 polymer ?
#
loop_
_entity_poly.entity_id
_entity_poly.type
_entity_poly.pdbx_seq_one_letter_code
_entity_poly.pdbx_strand_id
1 'polypeptide(L)'
;YDTDQRPLRKVLEQYDGPMLIVHGRNDVLVPIAAAREHHRLVPQSEFQVLERNHFFVFTRGGDLSGRLEGFFERVEAGEALTRNQADPERAAQAALPFDPNSVPPFKGLSLVLVMLALAAATLVSEDLTCIGAGLLVSAGRLSLLSASIACIAGIYLGDLMLYLSGRWLGQRALGHRPFSWLLSKEDVERSSRWFDRKGAVIILLSRFLPGTRLPTYFAAGLFRTRFWRFSLFFLLAAVLWTPLLVGLAAWLGAGAREVVAELGRWAWLGLVAVAAAVLLTTRILLPALSHRGRRLLRGKLRRLVRWEYWPPWVFYPPVVAWILWLGVRHRSPTLFTAANPAIPASGFIGESKSRIL
;
A
#
# COMPACT_ATOMS: atom_id res chain seq x y z
N TYR A 1 -15.30 -6.55 1.15
CA TYR A 1 -15.44 -6.70 -0.31
C TYR A 1 -16.82 -6.22 -0.79
N ASP A 2 -17.88 -6.24 0.03
CA ASP A 2 -19.24 -5.80 -0.37
C ASP A 2 -19.53 -4.29 -0.37
N THR A 3 -18.56 -3.43 -0.02
CA THR A 3 -18.76 -1.96 -0.01
C THR A 3 -18.31 -1.28 -1.29
N ASP A 4 -17.63 -1.98 -2.20
CA ASP A 4 -17.26 -1.43 -3.49
C ASP A 4 -18.42 -1.53 -4.48
N GLN A 5 -19.15 -0.42 -4.64
CA GLN A 5 -20.32 -0.35 -5.51
C GLN A 5 -19.98 -0.01 -6.97
N ARG A 6 -18.68 0.15 -7.32
CA ARG A 6 -18.26 0.43 -8.70
C ARG A 6 -18.78 -0.58 -9.74
N PRO A 7 -18.83 -1.90 -9.46
CA PRO A 7 -19.37 -2.88 -10.40
C PRO A 7 -20.87 -2.67 -10.70
N LEU A 8 -21.63 -2.13 -9.75
CA LEU A 8 -23.08 -1.93 -9.87
C LEU A 8 -23.45 -0.73 -10.76
N ARG A 9 -22.49 0.18 -11.02
CA ARG A 9 -22.73 1.39 -11.82
C ARG A 9 -23.39 1.09 -13.16
N LYS A 10 -22.88 0.11 -13.92
CA LYS A 10 -23.45 -0.26 -15.23
C LYS A 10 -24.89 -0.76 -15.11
N VAL A 11 -25.21 -1.47 -14.02
CA VAL A 11 -26.57 -1.98 -13.76
C VAL A 11 -27.51 -0.81 -13.48
N LEU A 12 -27.09 0.15 -12.64
CA LEU A 12 -27.88 1.35 -12.32
C LEU A 12 -28.09 2.25 -13.54
N GLU A 13 -27.07 2.40 -14.39
CA GLU A 13 -27.15 3.17 -15.63
C GLU A 13 -28.12 2.57 -16.66
N GLN A 14 -28.33 1.25 -16.63
CA GLN A 14 -29.21 0.51 -17.55
C GLN A 14 -30.57 0.16 -16.94
N TYR A 15 -30.81 0.49 -15.68
CA TYR A 15 -32.06 0.14 -15.02
C TYR A 15 -33.19 1.09 -15.46
N ASP A 16 -34.25 0.52 -16.02
CA ASP A 16 -35.38 1.26 -16.59
C ASP A 16 -36.60 1.35 -15.67
N GLY A 17 -36.72 0.43 -14.70
CA GLY A 17 -37.87 0.34 -13.81
C GLY A 17 -37.94 1.48 -12.78
N PRO A 18 -39.04 1.56 -12.02
CA PRO A 18 -39.14 2.42 -10.85
C PRO A 18 -38.12 2.05 -9.77
N MET A 19 -37.60 3.04 -9.06
CA MET A 19 -36.65 2.83 -7.96
C MET A 19 -36.92 3.79 -6.80
N LEU A 20 -36.97 3.24 -5.58
CA LEU A 20 -36.96 4.01 -4.34
C LEU A 20 -35.61 3.79 -3.63
N ILE A 21 -34.93 4.89 -3.31
CA ILE A 21 -33.69 4.90 -2.54
C ILE A 21 -33.98 5.53 -1.17
N VAL A 22 -33.94 4.71 -0.12
CA VAL A 22 -34.07 5.17 1.27
C VAL A 22 -32.71 5.07 1.96
N HIS A 23 -32.22 6.18 2.53
CA HIS A 23 -30.90 6.21 3.18
C HIS A 23 -30.91 6.94 4.52
N GLY A 24 -30.14 6.45 5.49
CA GLY A 24 -29.93 7.11 6.77
C GLY A 24 -28.85 8.20 6.68
N ARG A 25 -29.13 9.43 7.10
CA ARG A 25 -28.16 10.53 7.12
C ARG A 25 -26.94 10.21 8.00
N ASN A 26 -27.15 9.49 9.09
CA ASN A 26 -26.13 9.14 10.08
C ASN A 26 -25.64 7.70 9.93
N ASP A 27 -25.72 7.15 8.72
CA ASP A 27 -25.18 5.83 8.40
C ASP A 27 -23.64 5.83 8.50
N VAL A 28 -23.12 4.98 9.37
CA VAL A 28 -21.68 4.84 9.67
C VAL A 28 -20.98 3.84 8.75
N LEU A 29 -21.72 2.96 8.07
CA LEU A 29 -21.17 1.93 7.19
C LEU A 29 -21.15 2.40 5.74
N VAL A 30 -22.22 3.05 5.28
CA VAL A 30 -22.35 3.55 3.91
C VAL A 30 -22.60 5.06 3.92
N PRO A 31 -21.70 5.87 3.34
CA PRO A 31 -21.86 7.32 3.35
C PRO A 31 -23.06 7.73 2.48
N ILE A 32 -23.80 8.76 2.91
CA ILE A 32 -24.92 9.35 2.14
C ILE A 32 -24.52 9.79 0.72
N ALA A 33 -23.25 10.11 0.50
CA ALA A 33 -22.73 10.44 -0.83
C ALA A 33 -22.91 9.30 -1.84
N ALA A 34 -22.82 8.04 -1.40
CA ALA A 34 -23.06 6.88 -2.27
C ALA A 34 -24.53 6.81 -2.70
N ALA A 35 -25.47 6.99 -1.76
CA ALA A 35 -26.90 7.01 -2.07
C ALA A 35 -27.28 8.19 -2.99
N ARG A 36 -26.66 9.36 -2.81
CA ARG A 36 -26.84 10.52 -3.72
C ARG A 36 -26.30 10.23 -5.12
N GLU A 37 -25.18 9.53 -5.23
CA GLU A 37 -24.63 9.14 -6.52
C GLU A 37 -25.52 8.10 -7.21
N HIS A 38 -26.07 7.12 -6.49
CA HIS A 38 -27.05 6.19 -7.05
C HIS A 38 -28.30 6.92 -7.54
N HIS A 39 -28.80 7.88 -6.74
CA HIS A 39 -29.92 8.72 -7.14
C HIS A 39 -29.58 9.57 -8.38
N ARG A 40 -28.35 10.01 -8.57
CA ARG A 40 -27.92 10.70 -9.80
C ARG A 40 -27.88 9.77 -11.01
N LEU A 41 -27.38 8.54 -10.85
CA LEU A 41 -27.25 7.56 -11.94
C LEU A 41 -28.60 7.01 -12.42
N VAL A 42 -29.60 6.96 -11.52
CA VAL A 42 -30.96 6.50 -11.80
C VAL A 42 -31.91 7.71 -11.78
N PRO A 43 -32.08 8.42 -12.91
CA PRO A 43 -32.78 9.70 -12.94
C PRO A 43 -34.23 9.62 -12.49
N GLN A 44 -34.90 8.49 -12.73
CA GLN A 44 -36.28 8.19 -12.31
C GLN A 44 -36.44 7.82 -10.83
N SER A 45 -35.34 7.70 -10.07
CA SER A 45 -35.43 7.24 -8.69
C SER A 45 -36.04 8.28 -7.75
N GLU A 46 -36.83 7.82 -6.78
CA GLU A 46 -37.24 8.60 -5.62
C GLU A 46 -36.16 8.52 -4.53
N PHE A 47 -35.79 9.63 -3.90
CA PHE A 47 -34.74 9.65 -2.86
C PHE A 47 -35.26 10.20 -1.52
N GLN A 48 -35.22 9.36 -0.50
CA GLN A 48 -35.72 9.68 0.85
C GLN A 48 -34.59 9.55 1.86
N VAL A 49 -34.27 10.65 2.55
CA VAL A 49 -33.23 10.70 3.58
C VAL A 49 -33.85 10.78 4.96
N LEU A 50 -33.46 9.88 5.85
CA LEU A 50 -33.96 9.82 7.23
C LEU A 50 -32.86 10.23 8.22
N GLU A 51 -33.22 10.88 9.32
CA GLU A 51 -32.28 11.19 10.44
C GLU A 51 -31.99 9.94 11.29
N ARG A 52 -31.45 8.89 10.64
CA ARG A 52 -31.24 7.56 11.22
C ARG A 52 -29.86 7.00 10.83
N ASN A 53 -29.41 5.96 11.55
CA ASN A 53 -28.16 5.24 11.29
C ASN A 53 -28.41 4.01 10.40
N HIS A 54 -27.37 3.27 10.01
CA HIS A 54 -27.46 2.09 9.14
C HIS A 54 -28.51 1.04 9.60
N PHE A 55 -28.61 0.80 10.91
CA PHE A 55 -29.39 -0.29 11.48
C PHE A 55 -30.90 0.01 11.61
N PHE A 56 -31.35 1.17 11.14
CA PHE A 56 -32.76 1.55 11.20
C PHE A 56 -33.67 0.56 10.46
N VAL A 57 -33.16 -0.07 9.38
CA VAL A 57 -33.85 -1.11 8.61
C VAL A 57 -34.24 -2.30 9.48
N PHE A 58 -33.40 -2.67 10.46
CA PHE A 58 -33.64 -3.81 11.34
C PHE A 58 -34.37 -3.45 12.63
N THR A 59 -34.21 -2.21 13.10
CA THR A 59 -34.65 -1.80 14.45
C THR A 59 -35.98 -1.05 14.47
N ARG A 60 -36.39 -0.46 13.34
CA ARG A 60 -37.59 0.40 13.21
C ARG A 60 -38.32 0.11 11.89
N GLY A 61 -38.65 -1.15 11.65
CA GLY A 61 -39.29 -1.59 10.40
C GLY A 61 -40.58 -0.84 10.03
N GLY A 62 -41.38 -0.39 11.00
CA GLY A 62 -42.65 0.30 10.75
C GLY A 62 -42.54 1.64 10.01
N ASP A 63 -41.50 2.44 10.28
CA ASP A 63 -41.28 3.72 9.56
C ASP A 63 -40.88 3.47 8.10
N LEU A 64 -40.23 2.33 7.83
CA LEU A 64 -39.79 1.91 6.51
C LEU A 64 -40.92 1.20 5.75
N SER A 65 -41.73 0.37 6.42
CA SER A 65 -42.81 -0.39 5.78
C SER A 65 -43.84 0.53 5.14
N GLY A 66 -44.31 1.57 5.83
CA GLY A 66 -45.28 2.50 5.24
C GLY A 66 -44.74 3.27 4.02
N ARG A 67 -43.42 3.50 3.96
CA ARG A 67 -42.78 4.13 2.78
C ARG A 67 -42.66 3.16 1.61
N LEU A 68 -42.36 1.89 1.90
CA LEU A 68 -42.29 0.83 0.91
C LEU A 68 -43.69 0.50 0.37
N GLU A 69 -44.69 0.37 1.23
CA GLU A 69 -46.10 0.16 0.88
C GLU A 69 -46.58 1.25 -0.08
N GLY A 70 -46.44 2.53 0.30
CA GLY A 70 -46.86 3.62 -0.58
C GLY A 70 -46.10 3.66 -1.92
N PHE A 71 -44.85 3.20 -1.97
CA PHE A 71 -44.12 3.07 -3.23
C PHE A 71 -44.63 1.89 -4.07
N PHE A 72 -44.86 0.72 -3.46
CA PHE A 72 -45.42 -0.43 -4.16
C PHE A 72 -46.81 -0.15 -4.71
N GLU A 73 -47.68 0.52 -3.96
CA GLU A 73 -49.00 0.95 -4.45
C GLU A 73 -48.90 1.83 -5.70
N ARG A 74 -47.96 2.80 -5.74
CA ARG A 74 -47.72 3.62 -6.95
C ARG A 74 -47.16 2.80 -8.12
N VAL A 75 -46.31 1.82 -7.84
CA VAL A 75 -45.77 0.92 -8.88
C VAL A 75 -46.88 0.05 -9.46
N GLU A 76 -47.73 -0.53 -8.62
CA GLU A 76 -48.87 -1.37 -9.02
C GLU A 76 -49.93 -0.57 -9.78
N ALA A 77 -50.15 0.69 -9.39
CA ALA A 77 -51.04 1.63 -10.09
C ALA A 77 -50.46 2.15 -11.41
N GLY A 78 -49.18 1.89 -11.72
CA GLY A 78 -48.49 2.40 -12.92
C GLY A 78 -48.15 3.90 -12.86
N GLU A 79 -48.20 4.50 -11.67
CA GLU A 79 -47.90 5.92 -11.42
C GLU A 79 -46.41 6.18 -11.18
N ALA A 80 -45.64 5.13 -10.84
CA ALA A 80 -44.22 5.26 -10.57
C ALA A 80 -43.39 5.48 -11.85
N LEU A 81 -42.43 6.40 -11.80
CA LEU A 81 -41.65 6.82 -12.96
C LEU A 81 -40.72 5.71 -13.46
N THR A 82 -40.71 5.52 -14.78
CA THR A 82 -39.69 4.75 -15.50
C THR A 82 -38.62 5.69 -16.07
N ARG A 83 -37.47 5.14 -16.49
CA ARG A 83 -36.34 5.93 -17.00
C ARG A 83 -36.72 6.85 -18.18
N ASN A 84 -37.62 6.39 -19.05
CA ASN A 84 -38.09 7.17 -20.21
C ASN A 84 -39.01 8.34 -19.82
N GLN A 85 -39.58 8.30 -18.62
CA GLN A 85 -40.44 9.34 -18.05
C GLN A 85 -39.68 10.24 -17.07
N ALA A 86 -38.37 10.02 -16.89
CA ALA A 86 -37.56 10.81 -15.99
C ALA A 86 -37.41 12.25 -16.51
N ASP A 87 -37.23 13.18 -15.57
CA ASP A 87 -36.93 14.58 -15.86
C ASP A 87 -35.70 14.68 -16.81
N PRO A 88 -35.82 15.37 -17.96
CA PRO A 88 -34.72 15.57 -18.90
C PRO A 88 -33.45 16.14 -18.26
N GLU A 89 -33.56 17.02 -17.27
CA GLU A 89 -32.40 17.58 -16.57
C GLU A 89 -31.67 16.50 -15.76
N ARG A 90 -32.42 15.63 -15.10
CA ARG A 90 -31.88 14.51 -14.31
C ARG A 90 -31.21 13.48 -15.22
N ALA A 91 -31.81 13.19 -16.37
CA ALA A 91 -31.22 12.31 -17.38
C ALA A 91 -29.90 12.87 -17.93
N ALA A 92 -29.84 14.18 -18.21
CA ALA A 92 -28.60 14.84 -18.63
C ALA A 92 -27.52 14.79 -17.53
N GLN A 93 -27.89 15.02 -16.27
CA GLN A 93 -26.97 14.91 -15.14
C GLN A 93 -26.45 13.48 -14.93
N ALA A 94 -27.27 12.46 -15.16
CA ALA A 94 -26.87 11.05 -15.05
C ALA A 94 -25.78 10.67 -16.06
N ALA A 95 -25.81 11.26 -17.26
CA ALA A 95 -24.85 10.99 -18.33
C ALA A 95 -23.44 11.58 -18.06
N LEU A 96 -23.32 12.54 -17.14
CA LEU A 96 -22.02 13.13 -16.80
C LEU A 96 -21.12 12.13 -16.05
N PRO A 97 -19.81 12.12 -16.34
CA PRO A 97 -18.85 11.31 -15.59
C PRO A 97 -18.85 11.74 -14.11
N PHE A 98 -18.53 10.79 -13.24
CA PHE A 98 -18.42 11.08 -11.80
C PHE A 98 -17.33 12.12 -11.55
N ASP A 99 -17.70 13.22 -10.90
CA ASP A 99 -16.75 14.24 -10.45
C ASP A 99 -16.24 13.90 -9.03
N PRO A 100 -14.95 13.55 -8.85
CA PRO A 100 -14.39 13.27 -7.53
C PRO A 100 -14.43 14.46 -6.57
N ASN A 101 -14.56 15.69 -7.08
CA ASN A 101 -14.62 16.91 -6.27
C ASN A 101 -16.02 17.16 -5.69
N SER A 102 -17.06 16.50 -6.23
CA SER A 102 -18.45 16.63 -5.76
C SER A 102 -18.71 15.96 -4.41
N VAL A 103 -17.80 15.11 -3.94
CA VAL A 103 -17.97 14.36 -2.71
C VAL A 103 -17.58 15.22 -1.51
N PRO A 104 -18.40 15.24 -0.44
CA PRO A 104 -18.16 16.09 0.71
C PRO A 104 -16.84 15.80 1.44
N PRO A 105 -16.28 16.80 2.13
CA PRO A 105 -15.10 16.63 2.97
C PRO A 105 -15.38 15.70 4.15
N PHE A 106 -14.32 15.07 4.67
CA PHE A 106 -14.41 14.25 5.87
C PHE A 106 -14.83 15.09 7.08
N LYS A 107 -15.78 14.58 7.87
CA LYS A 107 -16.31 15.23 9.08
C LYS A 107 -16.48 14.24 10.22
N GLY A 108 -16.42 14.74 11.46
CA GLY A 108 -16.64 13.94 12.67
C GLY A 108 -15.66 12.77 12.79
N LEU A 109 -16.19 11.57 13.06
CA LEU A 109 -15.39 10.35 13.24
C LEU A 109 -14.56 10.00 12.00
N SER A 110 -15.11 10.17 10.79
CA SER A 110 -14.38 9.87 9.55
C SER A 110 -13.11 10.71 9.39
N LEU A 111 -13.17 11.98 9.79
CA LEU A 111 -12.01 12.88 9.79
C LEU A 111 -10.95 12.38 10.77
N VAL A 112 -11.34 12.03 11.98
CA VAL A 112 -10.41 11.53 13.01
C VAL A 112 -9.73 10.23 12.55
N LEU A 113 -10.49 9.29 11.99
CA LEU A 113 -9.95 8.04 11.47
C LEU A 113 -8.94 8.27 10.33
N VAL A 114 -9.25 9.18 9.40
CA VAL A 114 -8.33 9.55 8.31
C VAL A 114 -7.08 10.23 8.87
N MET A 115 -7.22 11.13 9.84
CA MET A 115 -6.06 11.77 10.50
C MET A 115 -5.17 10.75 11.22
N LEU A 116 -5.76 9.78 11.93
CA LEU A 116 -5.01 8.69 12.57
C LEU A 116 -4.32 7.80 11.53
N ALA A 117 -5.00 7.48 10.43
CA ALA A 117 -4.42 6.70 9.33
C ALA A 117 -3.24 7.43 8.68
N LEU A 118 -3.35 8.75 8.44
CA LEU A 118 -2.25 9.57 7.94
C LEU A 118 -1.09 9.59 8.95
N ALA A 119 -1.37 9.82 10.24
CA ALA A 119 -0.35 9.79 11.27
C ALA A 119 0.38 8.42 11.31
N ALA A 120 -0.35 7.31 11.22
CA ALA A 120 0.26 5.98 11.14
C ALA A 120 1.06 5.76 9.85
N ALA A 121 0.57 6.23 8.70
CA ALA A 121 1.25 6.09 7.41
C ALA A 121 2.60 6.85 7.36
N THR A 122 2.70 7.99 8.07
CA THR A 122 3.99 8.71 8.17
C THR A 122 5.11 7.89 8.83
N LEU A 123 4.78 6.88 9.65
CA LEU A 123 5.77 5.97 10.24
C LEU A 123 6.45 5.08 9.20
N VAL A 124 5.76 4.81 8.09
CA VAL A 124 6.30 4.03 6.96
C VAL A 124 7.00 4.95 5.98
N SER A 125 6.36 6.05 5.61
CA SER A 125 6.93 7.06 4.72
C SER A 125 6.32 8.43 4.97
N GLU A 126 7.06 9.28 5.67
CA GLU A 126 6.69 10.68 5.94
C GLU A 126 6.40 11.45 4.64
N ASP A 127 7.34 11.45 3.69
CA ASP A 127 7.26 12.31 2.51
C ASP A 127 6.11 11.90 1.57
N LEU A 128 5.95 10.60 1.32
CA LEU A 128 4.83 10.08 0.51
C LEU A 128 3.48 10.35 1.18
N THR A 129 3.43 10.23 2.51
CA THR A 129 2.19 10.51 3.25
C THR A 129 1.84 12.00 3.21
N CYS A 130 2.84 12.90 3.35
CA CYS A 130 2.62 14.34 3.19
C CYS A 130 2.11 14.70 1.79
N ILE A 131 2.67 14.09 0.74
CA ILE A 131 2.19 14.26 -0.63
C ILE A 131 0.75 13.75 -0.75
N GLY A 132 0.45 12.54 -0.26
CA GLY A 132 -0.89 11.97 -0.27
C GLY A 132 -1.91 12.83 0.50
N ALA A 133 -1.52 13.37 1.66
CA ALA A 133 -2.34 14.30 2.43
C ALA A 133 -2.60 15.60 1.63
N GLY A 134 -1.58 16.14 0.94
CA GLY A 134 -1.73 17.29 0.05
C GLY A 134 -2.69 17.00 -1.11
N LEU A 135 -2.65 15.80 -1.69
CA LEU A 135 -3.61 15.38 -2.73
C LEU A 135 -5.04 15.32 -2.21
N LEU A 136 -5.26 14.87 -0.97
CA LEU A 136 -6.58 14.89 -0.33
C LEU A 136 -7.07 16.32 -0.07
N VAL A 137 -6.16 17.25 0.26
CA VAL A 137 -6.46 18.69 0.39
C VAL A 137 -6.83 19.30 -0.98
N SER A 138 -6.07 18.98 -2.02
CA SER A 138 -6.36 19.39 -3.41
C SER A 138 -7.73 18.90 -3.88
N ALA A 139 -8.12 17.69 -3.48
CA ALA A 139 -9.44 17.12 -3.77
C ALA A 139 -10.58 17.68 -2.90
N GLY A 140 -10.30 18.69 -2.06
CA GLY A 140 -11.28 19.28 -1.15
C GLY A 140 -11.77 18.35 -0.03
N ARG A 141 -11.09 17.21 0.19
CA ARG A 141 -11.54 16.19 1.16
C ARG A 141 -11.09 16.46 2.58
N LEU A 142 -9.95 17.13 2.71
CA LEU A 142 -9.29 17.42 3.97
C LEU A 142 -8.91 18.91 4.00
N SER A 143 -8.96 19.56 5.17
CA SER A 143 -8.43 20.93 5.27
C SER A 143 -6.91 20.89 5.38
N LEU A 144 -6.22 21.92 4.85
CA LEU A 144 -4.76 22.01 4.97
C LEU A 144 -4.29 21.91 6.42
N LEU A 145 -5.05 22.51 7.34
CA LEU A 145 -4.76 22.46 8.77
C LEU A 145 -4.87 21.04 9.35
N SER A 146 -5.98 20.34 9.08
CA SER A 146 -6.17 18.97 9.60
C SER A 146 -5.16 17.99 8.99
N ALA A 147 -4.87 18.12 7.70
CA ALA A 147 -3.82 17.37 7.01
C ALA A 147 -2.45 17.59 7.66
N SER A 148 -2.07 18.85 7.88
CA SER A 148 -0.78 19.21 8.45
C SER A 148 -0.64 18.73 9.89
N ILE A 149 -1.67 18.90 10.73
CA ILE A 149 -1.67 18.43 12.12
C ILE A 149 -1.50 16.91 12.18
N ALA A 150 -2.23 16.16 11.35
CA ALA A 150 -2.12 14.71 11.29
C ALA A 150 -0.71 14.25 10.91
N CYS A 151 -0.15 14.85 9.85
CA CYS A 151 1.22 14.53 9.42
C CYS A 151 2.25 14.92 10.48
N ILE A 152 2.19 16.13 11.05
CA ILE A 152 3.10 16.59 12.10
C ILE A 152 3.06 15.66 13.31
N ALA A 153 1.87 15.26 13.75
CA ALA A 153 1.71 14.35 14.89
C ALA A 153 2.34 12.98 14.63
N GLY A 154 2.12 12.39 13.46
CA GLY A 154 2.71 11.11 13.08
C GLY A 154 4.23 11.17 12.93
N ILE A 155 4.74 12.19 12.23
CA ILE A 155 6.17 12.46 12.06
C ILE A 155 6.86 12.62 13.41
N TYR A 156 6.26 13.44 14.29
CA TYR A 156 6.77 13.66 15.63
C TYR A 156 6.82 12.40 16.47
N LEU A 157 5.77 11.58 16.43
CA LEU A 157 5.73 10.32 17.15
C LEU A 157 6.77 9.33 16.61
N GLY A 158 6.89 9.22 15.29
CA GLY A 158 7.86 8.32 14.62
C GLY A 158 9.30 8.67 14.94
N ASP A 159 9.67 9.94 14.82
CA ASP A 159 11.04 10.37 15.08
C ASP A 159 11.38 10.34 16.57
N LEU A 160 10.38 10.52 17.45
CA LEU A 160 10.55 10.30 18.88
C LEU A 160 10.83 8.82 19.20
N MET A 161 10.09 7.90 18.58
CA MET A 161 10.34 6.46 18.71
C MET A 161 11.76 6.11 18.25
N LEU A 162 12.23 6.71 17.15
CA LEU A 162 13.58 6.49 16.64
C LEU A 162 14.65 7.02 17.59
N TYR A 163 14.49 8.24 18.10
CA TYR A 163 15.37 8.81 19.12
C TYR A 163 15.41 7.93 20.38
N LEU A 164 14.26 7.49 20.89
CA LEU A 164 14.17 6.63 22.08
C LEU A 164 14.82 5.27 21.83
N SER A 165 14.65 4.70 20.63
CA SER A 165 15.31 3.44 20.25
C SER A 165 16.83 3.59 20.28
N GLY A 166 17.38 4.68 19.73
CA GLY A 166 18.80 4.98 19.75
C GLY A 166 19.33 5.20 21.19
N ARG A 167 18.54 5.86 22.04
CA ARG A 167 18.88 6.08 23.45
C ARG A 167 18.91 4.78 24.24
N TRP A 168 17.93 3.90 24.03
CA TRP A 168 17.84 2.59 24.71
C TRP A 168 18.91 1.61 24.23
N LEU A 169 19.15 1.53 22.91
CA LEU A 169 20.25 0.75 22.34
C LEU A 169 21.60 1.29 22.82
N GLY A 170 21.79 2.61 22.84
CA GLY A 170 23.02 3.22 23.32
C GLY A 170 23.35 2.88 24.76
N GLN A 171 22.34 2.81 25.64
CA GLN A 171 22.54 2.38 27.03
C GLN A 171 23.06 0.95 27.15
N ARG A 172 22.61 0.02 26.30
CA ARG A 172 23.07 -1.38 26.31
C ARG A 172 24.35 -1.60 25.51
N ALA A 173 24.50 -0.94 24.36
CA ALA A 173 25.58 -1.17 23.40
C ALA A 173 26.93 -0.64 23.87
N LEU A 174 26.96 0.45 24.64
CA LEU A 174 28.20 1.02 25.20
C LEU A 174 28.93 0.07 26.17
N GLY A 175 28.28 -1.02 26.63
CA GLY A 175 28.88 -2.05 27.49
C GLY A 175 29.37 -3.31 26.77
N HIS A 176 29.09 -3.50 25.47
CA HIS A 176 29.42 -4.73 24.74
C HIS A 176 30.47 -4.50 23.64
N ARG A 177 31.40 -5.47 23.54
CA ARG A 177 32.69 -5.35 22.85
C ARG A 177 32.71 -5.05 21.33
N PRO A 178 31.69 -5.31 20.50
CA PRO A 178 31.75 -4.87 19.10
C PRO A 178 31.46 -3.36 18.93
N PHE A 179 30.65 -2.76 19.81
CA PHE A 179 30.27 -1.33 19.71
C PHE A 179 31.26 -0.41 20.42
N SER A 180 31.86 -0.85 21.53
CA SER A 180 32.89 -0.08 22.24
C SER A 180 34.19 0.10 21.45
N TRP A 181 34.40 -0.68 20.37
CA TRP A 181 35.53 -0.53 19.46
C TRP A 181 35.25 0.48 18.33
N LEU A 182 33.98 0.68 17.96
CA LEU A 182 33.57 1.57 16.88
C LEU A 182 33.27 3.00 17.37
N LEU A 183 32.90 3.16 18.65
CA LEU A 183 32.48 4.42 19.26
C LEU A 183 33.12 4.57 20.65
N SER A 184 34.13 5.44 20.78
CA SER A 184 34.70 5.78 22.09
C SER A 184 33.72 6.61 22.91
N LYS A 185 33.82 6.53 24.24
CA LYS A 185 33.06 7.41 25.16
C LYS A 185 33.37 8.90 24.90
N GLU A 186 34.59 9.22 24.49
CA GLU A 186 34.99 10.59 24.15
C GLU A 186 34.30 11.10 22.87
N ASP A 187 34.10 10.23 21.87
CA ASP A 187 33.41 10.57 20.63
C ASP A 187 31.92 10.83 20.87
N VAL A 188 31.32 10.07 21.79
CA VAL A 188 29.94 10.27 22.24
C VAL A 188 29.77 11.62 22.94
N GLU A 189 30.68 11.98 23.85
CA GLU A 189 30.64 13.28 24.55
C GLU A 189 30.95 14.46 23.61
N ARG A 190 31.87 14.29 22.67
CA ARG A 190 32.18 15.30 21.65
C ARG A 190 30.99 15.52 20.72
N SER A 191 30.35 14.45 20.26
CA SER A 191 29.18 14.51 19.40
C SER A 191 27.97 15.09 20.13
N SER A 192 27.78 14.76 21.41
CA SER A 192 26.72 15.37 22.24
C SER A 192 26.93 16.88 22.39
N ARG A 193 28.15 17.35 22.66
CA ARG A 193 28.47 18.78 22.77
C ARG A 193 28.31 19.53 21.44
N TRP A 194 28.66 18.88 20.33
CA TRP A 194 28.46 19.44 18.99
C TRP A 194 26.97 19.54 18.63
N PHE A 195 26.19 18.52 18.98
CA PHE A 195 24.73 18.51 18.79
C PHE A 195 24.03 19.51 19.72
N ASP A 196 24.51 19.73 20.95
CA ASP A 196 23.99 20.78 21.83
C ASP A 196 24.20 22.20 21.25
N ARG A 197 25.26 22.41 20.45
CA ARG A 197 25.55 23.70 19.80
C ARG A 197 24.90 23.88 18.43
N LYS A 198 24.81 22.82 17.61
CA LYS A 198 24.35 22.87 16.21
C LYS A 198 23.12 22.02 15.91
N GLY A 199 22.50 21.41 16.92
CA GLY A 199 21.42 20.41 16.75
C GLY A 199 20.25 20.91 15.93
N ALA A 200 19.80 22.15 16.14
CA ALA A 200 18.71 22.75 15.37
C ALA A 200 19.02 22.80 13.86
N VAL A 201 20.23 23.23 13.51
CA VAL A 201 20.69 23.35 12.12
C VAL A 201 20.87 21.96 11.49
N ILE A 202 21.38 20.98 12.24
CA ILE A 202 21.56 19.60 11.78
C ILE A 202 20.20 18.94 11.52
N ILE A 203 19.25 19.09 12.44
CA ILE A 203 17.89 18.54 12.31
C ILE A 203 17.20 19.17 11.09
N LEU A 204 17.33 20.49 10.92
CA LEU A 204 16.75 21.19 9.77
C LEU A 204 17.40 20.75 8.45
N LEU A 205 18.73 20.71 8.36
CA LEU A 205 19.46 20.25 7.17
C LEU A 205 19.17 18.80 6.82
N SER A 206 19.02 17.93 7.82
CA SER A 206 18.72 16.51 7.60
C SER A 206 17.39 16.30 6.87
N ARG A 207 16.44 17.24 7.00
CA ARG A 207 15.16 17.18 6.28
C ARG A 207 15.31 17.41 4.77
N PHE A 208 16.27 18.25 4.37
CA PHE A 208 16.58 18.52 2.97
C PHE A 208 17.37 17.40 2.28
N LEU A 209 18.10 16.58 3.04
CA LEU A 209 18.88 15.48 2.49
C LEU A 209 18.16 14.14 2.71
N PRO A 210 17.53 13.56 1.67
CA PRO A 210 16.84 12.28 1.79
C PRO A 210 17.80 11.19 2.29
N GLY A 211 17.32 10.33 3.18
CA GLY A 211 18.10 9.25 3.78
C GLY A 211 19.03 9.63 4.95
N THR A 212 19.30 10.93 5.18
CA THR A 212 20.16 11.35 6.31
C THR A 212 19.40 11.46 7.63
N ARG A 213 18.07 11.56 7.60
CA ARG A 213 17.21 11.72 8.79
C ARG A 213 17.30 10.55 9.76
N LEU A 214 17.09 9.32 9.25
CA LEU A 214 17.06 8.12 10.10
C LEU A 214 18.39 7.92 10.88
N PRO A 215 19.57 7.97 10.22
CA PRO A 215 20.83 7.89 10.96
C PRO A 215 21.04 9.05 11.94
N THR A 216 20.64 10.27 11.56
CA THR A 216 20.84 11.47 12.39
C THR A 216 20.03 11.40 13.69
N TYR A 217 18.75 11.04 13.62
CA TYR A 217 17.89 10.97 14.81
C TYR A 217 18.22 9.78 15.70
N PHE A 218 18.55 8.64 15.09
CA PHE A 218 19.04 7.48 15.82
C PHE A 218 20.38 7.80 16.54
N ALA A 219 21.31 8.45 15.85
CA ALA A 219 22.59 8.88 16.42
C ALA A 219 22.39 9.93 17.53
N ALA A 220 21.46 10.87 17.37
CA ALA A 220 21.13 11.85 18.42
C ALA A 220 20.63 11.18 19.71
N GLY A 221 19.87 10.08 19.58
CA GLY A 221 19.48 9.22 20.70
C GLY A 221 20.67 8.47 21.31
N LEU A 222 21.49 7.86 20.47
CA LEU A 222 22.72 7.14 20.86
C LEU A 222 23.69 8.03 21.65
N PHE A 223 23.83 9.29 21.25
CA PHE A 223 24.70 10.28 21.90
C PHE A 223 24.12 10.92 23.16
N ARG A 224 22.94 10.50 23.62
CA ARG A 224 22.28 10.97 24.85
C ARG A 224 22.08 12.49 24.92
N THR A 225 21.81 13.11 23.78
CA THR A 225 21.46 14.53 23.71
C THR A 225 20.25 14.85 24.60
N ARG A 226 20.10 16.10 25.05
CA ARG A 226 19.00 16.50 25.95
C ARG A 226 17.65 16.38 25.22
N PHE A 227 16.82 15.44 25.67
CA PHE A 227 15.51 15.11 25.08
C PHE A 227 14.68 16.34 24.74
N TRP A 228 14.47 17.24 25.71
CA TRP A 228 13.65 18.44 25.54
C TRP A 228 14.13 19.38 24.43
N ARG A 229 15.46 19.55 24.30
CA ARG A 229 16.03 20.39 23.24
C ARG A 229 15.81 19.75 21.87
N PHE A 230 16.13 18.46 21.76
CA PHE A 230 15.91 17.69 20.53
C PHE A 230 14.45 17.75 20.09
N SER A 231 13.52 17.43 21.00
CA SER A 231 12.08 17.41 20.74
C SER A 231 11.54 18.76 20.28
N LEU A 232 11.95 19.86 20.93
CA LEU A 232 11.45 21.19 20.61
C LEU A 232 11.96 21.69 19.26
N PHE A 233 13.25 21.55 18.97
CA PHE A 233 13.81 21.95 17.67
C PHE A 233 13.24 21.11 16.54
N PHE A 234 13.06 19.81 16.79
CA PHE A 234 12.45 18.92 15.84
C PHE A 234 10.97 19.28 15.57
N LEU A 235 10.18 19.53 16.63
CA LEU A 235 8.79 19.95 16.49
C LEU A 235 8.69 21.24 15.68
N LEU A 236 9.55 22.23 15.95
CA LEU A 236 9.59 23.48 15.20
C LEU A 236 9.90 23.23 13.71
N ALA A 237 10.85 22.35 13.41
CA ALA A 237 11.17 21.96 12.05
C ALA A 237 9.99 21.24 11.36
N ALA A 238 9.27 20.37 12.08
CA ALA A 238 8.05 19.71 11.62
C ALA A 238 6.94 20.71 11.29
N VAL A 239 6.67 21.62 12.21
CA VAL A 239 5.65 22.65 12.06
C VAL A 239 5.96 23.60 10.90
N LEU A 240 7.24 23.87 10.61
CA LEU A 240 7.61 24.72 9.48
C LEU A 240 7.55 23.99 8.13
N TRP A 241 8.09 22.77 8.07
CA TRP A 241 8.29 22.05 6.81
C TRP A 241 7.05 21.28 6.35
N THR A 242 6.34 20.63 7.27
CA THR A 242 5.24 19.74 6.91
C THR A 242 4.08 20.49 6.23
N PRO A 243 3.61 21.66 6.72
CA PRO A 243 2.58 22.42 6.03
C PRO A 243 3.05 22.94 4.66
N LEU A 244 4.35 23.26 4.52
CA LEU A 244 4.93 23.67 3.24
C LEU A 244 4.86 22.54 2.22
N LEU A 245 5.25 21.31 2.61
CA LEU A 245 5.23 20.15 1.73
C LEU A 245 3.79 19.73 1.37
N VAL A 246 2.89 19.68 2.36
CA VAL A 246 1.47 19.37 2.14
C VAL A 246 0.82 20.45 1.27
N GLY A 247 1.10 21.72 1.51
CA GLY A 247 0.60 22.85 0.73
C GLY A 247 1.11 22.85 -0.70
N LEU A 248 2.40 22.56 -0.91
CA LEU A 248 2.99 22.43 -2.25
C LEU A 248 2.35 21.26 -3.02
N ALA A 249 2.18 20.11 -2.38
CA ALA A 249 1.51 18.96 -2.98
C ALA A 249 0.03 19.24 -3.29
N ALA A 250 -0.66 20.00 -2.43
CA ALA A 250 -2.03 20.45 -2.67
C ALA A 250 -2.12 21.42 -3.86
N TRP A 251 -1.15 22.32 -4.00
CA TRP A 251 -1.07 23.27 -5.12
C TRP A 251 -0.74 22.59 -6.45
N LEU A 252 0.19 21.63 -6.46
CA LEU A 252 0.53 20.82 -7.64
C LEU A 252 -0.65 19.96 -8.15
N GLY A 253 -1.60 19.64 -7.26
CA GLY A 253 -2.90 19.09 -7.60
C GLY A 253 -2.87 17.91 -8.57
N ALA A 254 -3.46 18.08 -9.75
CA ALA A 254 -3.60 17.04 -10.77
C ALA A 254 -2.25 16.47 -11.26
N GLY A 255 -1.22 17.32 -11.43
CA GLY A 255 0.10 16.87 -11.86
C GLY A 255 0.78 15.96 -10.83
N ALA A 256 0.58 16.23 -9.54
CA ALA A 256 1.06 15.35 -8.48
C ALA A 256 0.29 14.02 -8.44
N ARG A 257 -1.00 13.98 -8.82
CA ARG A 257 -1.78 12.72 -8.87
C ARG A 257 -1.24 11.79 -9.95
N GLU A 258 -0.91 12.31 -11.13
CA GLU A 258 -0.32 11.53 -12.22
C GLU A 258 1.04 10.96 -11.81
N VAL A 259 1.93 11.80 -11.25
CA VAL A 259 3.25 11.35 -10.77
C VAL A 259 3.12 10.28 -9.68
N VAL A 260 2.21 10.45 -8.72
CA VAL A 260 1.98 9.45 -7.66
C VAL A 260 1.39 8.16 -8.23
N ALA A 261 0.48 8.23 -9.20
CA ALA A 261 -0.08 7.05 -9.85
C ALA A 261 0.99 6.28 -10.64
N GLU A 262 1.87 6.99 -11.34
CA GLU A 262 3.01 6.37 -12.04
C GLU A 262 4.02 5.78 -11.07
N LEU A 263 4.39 6.53 -10.01
CA LEU A 263 5.28 6.02 -8.96
C LEU A 263 4.69 4.77 -8.30
N GLY A 264 3.38 4.74 -8.03
CA GLY A 264 2.69 3.56 -7.50
C GLY A 264 2.77 2.35 -8.43
N ARG A 265 2.59 2.56 -9.74
CA ARG A 265 2.75 1.51 -10.77
C ARG A 265 4.16 0.94 -10.81
N TRP A 266 5.17 1.77 -10.57
CA TRP A 266 6.59 1.37 -10.56
C TRP A 266 7.14 1.04 -9.17
N ALA A 267 6.34 1.19 -8.11
CA ALA A 267 6.78 1.03 -6.72
C ALA A 267 7.29 -0.39 -6.45
N TRP A 268 6.67 -1.41 -7.07
CA TRP A 268 7.13 -2.79 -6.97
C TRP A 268 8.51 -2.99 -7.59
N LEU A 269 8.83 -2.30 -8.69
CA LEU A 269 10.17 -2.33 -9.29
C LEU A 269 11.20 -1.64 -8.40
N GLY A 270 10.82 -0.53 -7.76
CA GLY A 270 11.65 0.10 -6.72
C GLY A 270 11.94 -0.84 -5.56
N LEU A 271 10.93 -1.55 -5.05
CA LEU A 271 11.09 -2.54 -3.99
C LEU A 271 12.01 -3.70 -4.40
N VAL A 272 11.82 -4.23 -5.61
CA VAL A 272 12.69 -5.28 -6.18
C VAL A 272 14.11 -4.78 -6.35
N ALA A 273 14.31 -3.54 -6.82
CA ALA A 273 15.63 -2.94 -6.97
C ALA A 273 16.34 -2.75 -5.62
N VAL A 274 15.62 -2.29 -4.58
CA VAL A 274 16.17 -2.18 -3.22
C VAL A 274 16.50 -3.56 -2.66
N ALA A 275 15.63 -4.55 -2.81
CA ALA A 275 15.89 -5.92 -2.38
C ALA A 275 17.11 -6.52 -3.11
N ALA A 276 17.21 -6.30 -4.43
CA ALA A 276 18.34 -6.70 -5.24
C ALA A 276 19.63 -5.99 -4.79
N ALA A 277 19.57 -4.69 -4.49
CA ALA A 277 20.71 -3.94 -3.96
C ALA A 277 21.16 -4.50 -2.61
N VAL A 278 20.24 -4.76 -1.68
CA VAL A 278 20.55 -5.39 -0.38
C VAL A 278 21.16 -6.78 -0.58
N LEU A 279 20.61 -7.60 -1.47
CA LEU A 279 21.17 -8.91 -1.80
C LEU A 279 22.56 -8.82 -2.45
N LEU A 280 22.75 -7.90 -3.39
CA LEU A 280 24.04 -7.63 -4.01
C LEU A 280 25.07 -7.20 -2.96
N THR A 281 24.65 -6.33 -2.05
CA THR A 281 25.51 -5.79 -1.01
C THR A 281 25.94 -6.88 -0.03
N THR A 282 24.99 -7.70 0.43
CA THR A 282 25.22 -8.77 1.41
C THR A 282 25.86 -10.03 0.83
N ARG A 283 25.52 -10.41 -0.40
CA ARG A 283 26.00 -11.65 -1.05
C ARG A 283 27.23 -11.46 -1.91
N ILE A 284 27.49 -10.25 -2.42
CA ILE A 284 28.58 -9.99 -3.36
C ILE A 284 29.56 -8.97 -2.81
N LEU A 285 29.15 -7.72 -2.51
CA LEU A 285 30.06 -6.64 -2.10
C LEU A 285 30.75 -6.93 -0.75
N LEU A 286 30.00 -7.24 0.30
CA LEU A 286 30.57 -7.53 1.63
C LEU A 286 31.54 -8.73 1.59
N PRO A 287 31.21 -9.87 0.95
CA PRO A 287 32.17 -10.94 0.76
C PRO A 287 33.36 -10.57 -0.13
N ALA A 288 33.17 -9.76 -1.17
CA ALA A 288 34.24 -9.33 -2.07
C ALA A 288 35.27 -8.41 -1.39
N LEU A 289 34.87 -7.65 -0.37
CA LEU A 289 35.81 -6.84 0.42
C LEU A 289 36.76 -7.73 1.24
N SER A 290 36.31 -8.89 1.71
CA SER A 290 37.11 -9.84 2.49
C SER A 290 37.92 -10.83 1.63
N HIS A 291 39.16 -11.15 2.03
CA HIS A 291 39.99 -12.11 1.29
C HIS A 291 39.36 -13.53 1.25
N ARG A 292 38.70 -13.93 2.34
CA ARG A 292 37.99 -15.22 2.45
C ARG A 292 36.76 -15.28 1.54
N GLY A 293 35.99 -14.18 1.48
CA GLY A 293 34.80 -14.09 0.63
C GLY A 293 35.12 -14.02 -0.86
N ARG A 294 36.22 -13.38 -1.29
CA ARG A 294 36.68 -13.44 -2.70
C ARG A 294 36.95 -14.86 -3.18
N ARG A 295 37.57 -15.72 -2.34
CA ARG A 295 37.78 -17.14 -2.68
C ARG A 295 36.46 -17.91 -2.82
N LEU A 296 35.51 -17.65 -1.92
CA LEU A 296 34.18 -18.28 -1.98
C LEU A 296 33.37 -17.84 -3.21
N LEU A 297 33.41 -16.55 -3.58
CA LEU A 297 32.77 -16.03 -4.79
C LEU A 297 33.37 -16.64 -6.05
N ARG A 298 34.71 -16.71 -6.16
CA ARG A 298 35.38 -17.42 -7.25
C ARG A 298 35.00 -18.90 -7.32
N GLY A 299 34.83 -19.56 -6.17
CA GLY A 299 34.34 -20.93 -6.09
C GLY A 299 32.93 -21.09 -6.64
N LYS A 300 31.99 -20.20 -6.23
CA LYS A 300 30.62 -20.19 -6.77
C LYS A 300 30.59 -19.95 -8.28
N LEU A 301 31.39 -19.01 -8.77
CA LEU A 301 31.46 -18.71 -10.20
C LEU A 301 32.00 -19.91 -11.00
N ARG A 302 33.03 -20.60 -10.50
CA ARG A 302 33.55 -21.82 -11.14
C ARG A 302 32.50 -22.92 -11.20
N ARG A 303 31.69 -23.11 -10.16
CA ARG A 303 30.60 -24.10 -10.14
C ARG A 303 29.48 -23.77 -11.13
N LEU A 304 29.27 -22.50 -11.45
CA LEU A 304 28.31 -22.07 -12.46
C LEU A 304 28.82 -22.26 -13.89
N VAL A 305 30.12 -22.10 -14.15
CA VAL A 305 30.68 -22.21 -15.52
C VAL A 305 31.07 -23.65 -15.87
N ARG A 306 31.49 -24.43 -14.87
CA ARG A 306 31.94 -25.81 -15.10
C ARG A 306 30.78 -26.78 -14.92
N TRP A 307 30.40 -27.41 -16.03
CA TRP A 307 29.31 -28.39 -16.11
C TRP A 307 29.47 -29.56 -15.14
N GLU A 308 30.70 -29.91 -14.74
CA GLU A 308 31.03 -30.91 -13.71
C GLU A 308 30.40 -30.63 -12.32
N TYR A 309 29.99 -29.38 -12.05
CA TYR A 309 29.29 -29.01 -10.80
C TYR A 309 27.81 -28.74 -11.00
N TRP A 310 27.28 -28.95 -12.20
CA TRP A 310 25.87 -28.74 -12.48
C TRP A 310 25.04 -29.90 -11.94
N PRO A 311 23.85 -29.64 -11.39
CA PRO A 311 22.93 -30.69 -10.99
C PRO A 311 22.58 -31.60 -12.19
N PRO A 312 22.47 -32.93 -12.00
CA PRO A 312 22.18 -33.86 -13.10
C PRO A 312 20.91 -33.50 -13.88
N TRP A 313 19.89 -32.94 -13.21
CA TRP A 313 18.62 -32.57 -13.82
C TRP A 313 18.76 -31.54 -14.96
N VAL A 314 19.82 -30.73 -15.00
CA VAL A 314 20.05 -29.72 -16.05
C VAL A 314 20.27 -30.36 -17.43
N PHE A 315 20.70 -31.63 -17.47
CA PHE A 315 21.00 -32.34 -18.72
C PHE A 315 19.80 -33.12 -19.29
N TYR A 316 18.71 -33.28 -18.54
CA TYR A 316 17.51 -33.99 -18.97
C TYR A 316 16.48 -33.19 -19.78
N PRO A 317 16.44 -31.83 -19.83
CA PRO A 317 15.42 -31.11 -20.59
C PRO A 317 15.36 -31.47 -22.09
N PRO A 318 16.47 -31.67 -22.83
CA PRO A 318 16.41 -32.13 -24.22
C PRO A 318 15.76 -33.52 -24.34
N VAL A 319 16.02 -34.41 -23.39
CA VAL A 319 15.43 -35.77 -23.34
C VAL A 319 13.94 -35.69 -23.08
N VAL A 320 13.51 -34.85 -22.12
CA VAL A 320 12.10 -34.63 -21.81
C VAL A 320 11.37 -34.01 -23.02
N ALA A 321 11.96 -33.01 -23.67
CA ALA A 321 11.41 -32.41 -24.88
C ALA A 321 11.25 -33.43 -26.02
N TRP A 322 12.25 -34.32 -26.20
CA TRP A 322 12.19 -35.40 -27.18
C TRP A 322 11.12 -36.43 -26.88
N ILE A 323 10.98 -36.84 -25.62
CA ILE A 323 9.91 -37.74 -25.15
C ILE A 323 8.52 -37.13 -25.42
N LEU A 324 8.34 -35.85 -25.08
CA LEU A 324 7.08 -35.15 -25.32
C LEU A 324 6.76 -35.06 -26.82
N TRP A 325 7.76 -34.74 -27.65
CA TRP A 325 7.61 -34.70 -29.10
C TRP A 325 7.22 -36.06 -29.68
N LEU A 326 7.88 -37.13 -29.25
CA LEU A 326 7.53 -38.49 -29.66
C LEU A 326 6.10 -38.87 -29.21
N GLY A 327 5.70 -38.49 -28.00
CA GLY A 327 4.34 -38.72 -27.51
C GLY A 327 3.27 -38.03 -28.37
N VAL A 328 3.53 -36.79 -28.80
CA VAL A 328 2.65 -36.07 -29.75
C VAL A 328 2.65 -36.74 -31.13
N ARG A 329 3.84 -37.06 -31.67
CA ARG A 329 4.00 -37.67 -33.00
C ARG A 329 3.27 -39.01 -33.13
N HIS A 330 3.31 -39.82 -32.07
CA HIS A 330 2.70 -41.15 -32.05
C HIS A 330 1.31 -41.17 -31.38
N ARG A 331 0.76 -40.01 -31.03
CA ARG A 331 -0.54 -39.85 -30.33
C ARG A 331 -0.67 -40.74 -29.08
N SER A 332 0.45 -40.99 -28.40
CA SER A 332 0.51 -41.85 -27.21
C SER A 332 1.33 -41.16 -26.13
N PRO A 333 0.70 -40.61 -25.08
CA PRO A 333 1.41 -39.93 -24.00
C PRO A 333 2.28 -40.88 -23.17
N THR A 334 2.03 -42.19 -23.23
CA THR A 334 2.79 -43.23 -22.52
C THR A 334 3.89 -43.85 -23.37
N LEU A 335 4.22 -43.30 -24.55
CA LEU A 335 5.21 -43.88 -25.46
C LEU A 335 6.59 -44.05 -24.82
N PHE A 336 6.99 -43.21 -23.88
CA PHE A 336 8.25 -43.38 -23.13
C PHE A 336 8.29 -44.65 -22.27
N THR A 337 7.15 -45.31 -22.06
CA THR A 337 7.03 -46.62 -21.40
C THR A 337 7.08 -47.80 -22.38
N ALA A 338 7.14 -47.52 -23.69
CA ALA A 338 7.35 -48.50 -24.75
C ALA A 338 8.81 -48.97 -24.70
N ALA A 339 9.07 -49.89 -23.79
CA ALA A 339 10.33 -50.57 -23.64
C ALA A 339 10.45 -51.68 -24.68
N ASN A 340 11.63 -51.83 -25.30
CA ASN A 340 11.93 -52.99 -26.13
C ASN A 340 11.92 -54.24 -25.22
N PRO A 341 11.01 -55.21 -25.44
CA PRO A 341 10.89 -56.39 -24.57
C PRO A 341 12.10 -57.32 -24.65
N ALA A 342 12.97 -57.16 -25.65
CA ALA A 342 14.22 -57.92 -25.79
C ALA A 342 15.38 -57.39 -24.94
N ILE A 343 15.27 -56.19 -24.35
CA ILE A 343 16.35 -55.57 -23.57
C ILE A 343 16.20 -55.93 -22.09
N PRO A 344 17.16 -56.63 -21.47
CA PRO A 344 17.17 -56.90 -20.03
C PRO A 344 17.18 -55.57 -19.25
N ALA A 345 16.31 -55.43 -18.24
CA ALA A 345 16.11 -54.23 -17.42
C ALA A 345 15.42 -53.01 -18.10
N SER A 346 14.70 -53.23 -19.20
CA SER A 346 13.92 -52.16 -19.86
C SER A 346 12.57 -51.82 -19.18
N GLY A 347 12.17 -52.56 -18.14
CA GLY A 347 10.99 -52.27 -17.33
C GLY A 347 11.20 -51.14 -16.31
N PHE A 348 10.18 -50.90 -15.48
CA PHE A 348 10.26 -49.92 -14.40
C PHE A 348 11.10 -50.53 -13.26
N ILE A 349 12.33 -50.06 -13.08
CA ILE A 349 13.24 -50.48 -12.00
C ILE A 349 13.64 -51.96 -12.08
N GLY A 350 14.63 -52.28 -12.92
CA GLY A 350 15.43 -53.50 -12.81
C GLY A 350 14.79 -54.81 -13.30
N GLU A 351 13.49 -54.84 -13.63
CA GLU A 351 12.81 -56.05 -14.09
C GLU A 351 12.51 -56.05 -15.60
N SER A 352 12.58 -57.24 -16.21
CA SER A 352 12.15 -57.46 -17.60
C SER A 352 10.64 -57.66 -17.63
N LYS A 353 9.90 -56.89 -18.44
CA LYS A 353 8.45 -57.06 -18.60
C LYS A 353 8.05 -58.45 -19.13
N SER A 354 8.94 -59.17 -19.82
CA SER A 354 8.68 -60.56 -20.26
C SER A 354 8.63 -61.59 -19.12
N ARG A 355 9.05 -61.23 -17.90
CA ARG A 355 8.83 -62.06 -16.70
C ARG A 355 7.51 -61.72 -15.99
N ILE A 356 6.87 -60.61 -16.35
CA ILE A 356 5.67 -60.09 -15.69
C ILE A 356 4.40 -60.40 -16.51
N LEU A 357 4.52 -60.46 -17.84
CA LEU A 357 3.51 -61.02 -18.76
C LEU A 357 3.66 -62.54 -18.82
#